data_AF-A0A060C0X7-F1
#
_entry.id   AF-A0A060C0X7-F1
#
_cell.length_a   1.000
_cell.length_b   1.000
_cell.length_c   1.000
_cell.angle_alpha   90.00
_cell.angle_beta   90.00
_cell.angle_gamma   90.00
#
_symmetry.space_group_name_H-M   'P 1'
#
loop_
_entity.id
_entity.type
_entity.pdbx_description
1 polymer ?
#
loop_
_entity_poly.entity_id
_entity_poly.type
_entity_poly.pdbx_seq_one_letter_code
_entity_poly.pdbx_strand_id
1 'polypeptide(L)'
;MDYVVDEARQRGIRVLLAFTSMWTNVGGVPQYVRWAGKGDDTNAFFSDDDVKALFKGYVKAVLTRRNTVNGRLYSEDPTIFAWNLINEPRCSGCADGAIADWVAELAPYVKSLDPNHLL
;
A
#
# COMPACT_ATOMS: atom_id res chain seq x y z
N MET A 1 -8.89 -9.62 -6.47
CA MET A 1 -9.05 -9.09 -5.10
C MET A 1 -10.52 -9.02 -4.70
N ASP A 2 -11.40 -8.39 -5.50
CA ASP A 2 -12.84 -8.22 -5.21
C ASP A 2 -13.56 -9.48 -4.75
N TYR A 3 -13.41 -10.58 -5.49
CA TYR A 3 -13.98 -11.87 -5.13
C TYR A 3 -13.49 -12.36 -3.76
N VAL A 4 -12.19 -12.24 -3.47
CA VAL A 4 -11.60 -12.67 -2.19
C VAL A 4 -12.16 -11.87 -1.04
N VAL A 5 -12.26 -10.54 -1.19
CA VAL A 5 -12.87 -9.68 -0.16
C VAL A 5 -14.35 -10.05 0.04
N ASP A 6 -15.10 -10.30 -1.03
CA ASP A 6 -16.51 -10.68 -0.88
C ASP A 6 -16.69 -12.08 -0.26
N GLU A 7 -15.86 -13.06 -0.62
CA GLU A 7 -15.93 -14.40 -0.01
C GLU A 7 -15.53 -14.37 1.47
N ALA A 8 -14.57 -13.51 1.86
CA ALA A 8 -14.23 -13.28 3.26
C ALA A 8 -15.42 -12.70 4.03
N ARG A 9 -16.12 -11.72 3.43
CA ARG A 9 -17.35 -11.13 3.99
C ARG A 9 -18.41 -12.20 4.23
N GLN A 10 -18.66 -13.07 3.25
CA GLN A 10 -19.66 -14.15 3.36
C GLN A 10 -19.34 -15.15 4.47
N ARG A 11 -18.06 -15.29 4.85
CA ARG A 11 -17.58 -16.20 5.91
C ARG A 11 -17.31 -15.51 7.25
N GLY A 12 -17.58 -14.21 7.36
CA GLY A 12 -17.27 -13.44 8.57
C GLY A 12 -15.76 -13.30 8.86
N ILE A 13 -14.91 -13.46 7.84
CA ILE A 13 -13.45 -13.29 7.95
C ILE A 13 -13.12 -11.82 7.68
N ARG A 14 -12.21 -11.26 8.46
CA ARG A 14 -11.64 -9.93 8.23
C ARG A 14 -10.25 -10.04 7.61
N VAL A 15 -9.88 -9.10 6.75
CA VAL A 15 -8.59 -9.13 6.04
C VAL A 15 -7.74 -7.90 6.33
N LEU A 16 -6.44 -8.11 6.52
CA LEU A 16 -5.43 -7.04 6.50
C LEU A 16 -4.71 -7.09 5.16
N LEU A 17 -4.70 -5.99 4.44
CA LEU A 17 -4.15 -5.93 3.07
C LEU A 17 -2.90 -5.05 3.03
N ALA A 18 -1.77 -5.64 2.65
CA ALA A 18 -0.55 -4.89 2.36
C ALA A 18 -0.59 -4.32 0.94
N PHE A 19 -0.27 -3.03 0.76
CA PHE A 19 -0.25 -2.41 -0.56
C PHE A 19 0.90 -2.93 -1.42
N THR A 20 2.05 -3.19 -0.81
CA THR A 20 3.24 -3.69 -1.50
C THR A 20 4.08 -4.55 -0.56
N SER A 21 5.17 -5.11 -1.08
CA SER A 21 6.17 -5.81 -0.30
C SER A 21 7.58 -5.39 -0.68
N MET A 22 8.47 -5.37 0.32
CA MET A 22 9.91 -5.28 0.11
C MET A 22 10.45 -6.52 -0.63
N TRP A 23 9.90 -7.70 -0.32
CA TRP A 23 10.39 -8.98 -0.83
C TRP A 23 9.39 -9.61 -1.79
N THR A 24 9.78 -9.71 -3.06
CA THR A 24 9.00 -10.47 -4.03
C THR A 24 9.89 -10.94 -5.17
N ASN A 25 9.56 -12.10 -5.73
CA ASN A 25 10.20 -12.62 -6.94
C ASN A 25 9.91 -11.75 -8.16
N VAL A 26 8.75 -11.07 -8.17
CA VAL A 26 8.30 -10.15 -9.25
C VAL A 26 7.50 -8.98 -8.67
N GLY A 27 7.73 -7.76 -9.17
CA GLY A 27 7.01 -6.56 -8.71
C GLY A 27 7.62 -5.92 -7.45
N GLY A 28 6.75 -5.46 -6.54
CA GLY A 28 7.14 -4.90 -5.25
C GLY A 28 7.99 -3.63 -5.36
N VAL A 29 8.70 -3.30 -4.28
CA VAL A 29 9.59 -2.12 -4.18
C VAL A 29 10.54 -2.00 -5.38
N PRO A 30 11.29 -3.04 -5.80
CA PRO A 30 12.22 -2.91 -6.93
C PRO A 30 11.53 -2.47 -8.24
N GLN A 31 10.27 -2.85 -8.44
CA GLN A 31 9.55 -2.49 -9.66
C GLN A 31 9.13 -1.02 -9.68
N TYR A 32 8.72 -0.45 -8.54
CA TYR A 32 8.42 0.98 -8.45
C TYR A 32 9.66 1.83 -8.74
N VAL A 33 10.80 1.44 -8.18
CA VAL A 33 12.10 2.10 -8.40
C VAL A 33 12.51 2.04 -9.88
N ARG A 34 12.37 0.89 -10.54
CA ARG A 34 12.64 0.76 -11.98
C ARG A 34 11.68 1.59 -12.84
N TRP A 35 10.38 1.61 -12.53
CA TRP A 35 9.41 2.44 -13.26
C TRP A 35 9.70 3.94 -13.14
N ALA A 36 10.25 4.38 -12.01
CA ALA A 36 10.70 5.75 -11.81
C ALA A 36 12.09 6.03 -12.42
N GLY A 37 12.74 5.05 -13.08
CA GLY A 37 14.05 5.24 -13.69
C GLY A 37 15.22 5.33 -12.71
N LYS A 38 15.06 4.81 -11.48
CA LYS A 38 16.09 4.86 -10.42
C LYS A 38 16.96 3.59 -10.35
N GLY A 39 16.94 2.78 -11.41
CA GLY A 39 17.69 1.53 -11.50
C GLY A 39 17.22 0.51 -10.47
N ASP A 40 18.17 -0.07 -9.74
CA ASP A 40 17.91 -1.09 -8.71
C ASP A 40 18.13 -0.57 -7.27
N ASP A 41 18.20 0.75 -7.07
CA ASP A 41 18.31 1.34 -5.74
C ASP A 41 16.97 1.27 -5.00
N THR A 42 16.74 0.18 -4.26
CA THR A 42 15.51 -0.01 -3.49
C THR A 42 15.30 1.03 -2.40
N ASN A 43 16.35 1.71 -1.94
CA ASN A 43 16.22 2.75 -0.92
C ASN A 43 15.49 4.00 -1.48
N ALA A 44 15.55 4.22 -2.80
CA ALA A 44 14.81 5.30 -3.47
C ALA A 44 13.30 5.21 -3.22
N PHE A 45 12.76 4.04 -2.88
CA PHE A 45 11.36 3.89 -2.48
C PHE A 45 10.97 4.72 -1.24
N PHE A 46 11.93 4.95 -0.34
CA PHE A 46 11.70 5.69 0.90
C PHE A 46 11.99 7.20 0.79
N SER A 47 12.67 7.64 -0.27
CA SER A 47 13.17 9.03 -0.37
C SER A 47 12.80 9.74 -1.66
N ASP A 48 12.66 9.02 -2.78
CA ASP A 48 12.46 9.63 -4.10
C ASP A 48 10.99 9.97 -4.36
N ASP A 49 10.74 11.22 -4.74
CA ASP A 49 9.38 11.74 -4.91
C ASP A 49 8.64 11.09 -6.09
N ASP A 50 9.33 10.71 -7.17
CA ASP A 50 8.71 10.03 -8.31
C ASP A 50 8.24 8.63 -7.91
N VAL A 51 9.07 7.91 -7.15
CA VAL A 51 8.73 6.58 -6.62
C VAL A 51 7.55 6.67 -5.65
N LYS A 52 7.58 7.64 -4.71
CA LYS A 52 6.46 7.89 -3.79
C LYS A 52 5.18 8.29 -4.54
N ALA A 53 5.27 9.06 -5.63
CA ALA A 53 4.12 9.44 -6.43
C ALA A 53 3.47 8.24 -7.12
N LEU A 54 4.26 7.32 -7.68
CA LEU A 54 3.75 6.05 -8.24
C LEU A 54 3.04 5.22 -7.18
N PHE A 55 3.63 5.10 -5.98
CA PHE A 55 3.03 4.36 -4.88
C PHE A 55 1.72 5.01 -4.39
N LYS A 56 1.70 6.33 -4.19
CA LYS A 56 0.47 7.08 -3.83
C LYS A 56 -0.63 6.91 -4.88
N GLY A 57 -0.28 6.94 -6.16
CA GLY A 57 -1.23 6.70 -7.25
C GLY A 57 -1.88 5.31 -7.17
N TYR A 58 -1.08 4.27 -6.90
CA TYR A 58 -1.59 2.92 -6.69
C TYR A 58 -2.48 2.82 -5.44
N VAL A 59 -2.04 3.36 -4.30
CA VAL A 59 -2.82 3.41 -3.05
C VAL A 59 -4.18 4.06 -3.31
N LYS A 60 -4.21 5.22 -3.97
CA LYS A 60 -5.46 5.89 -4.33
C LYS A 60 -6.36 4.98 -5.16
N ALA A 61 -5.82 4.34 -6.20
CA ALA A 61 -6.60 3.45 -7.05
C ALA A 61 -7.21 2.26 -6.28
N VAL A 62 -6.50 1.70 -5.30
CA VAL A 62 -7.02 0.63 -4.43
C VAL A 62 -8.10 1.15 -3.49
N LEU A 63 -7.85 2.25 -2.78
CA LEU A 63 -8.79 2.77 -1.78
C LEU A 63 -10.09 3.29 -2.41
N THR A 64 -10.02 3.88 -3.60
CA THR A 64 -11.20 4.34 -4.35
C THR A 64 -11.85 3.24 -5.20
N ARG A 65 -11.36 2.00 -5.13
CA ARG A 65 -11.92 0.90 -5.90
C ARG A 65 -13.32 0.56 -5.41
N ARG A 66 -14.27 0.50 -6.33
CA ARG A 66 -15.56 -0.14 -6.11
C ARG A 66 -15.45 -1.63 -6.43
N ASN A 67 -15.71 -2.47 -5.43
CA ASN A 67 -15.75 -3.91 -5.58
C ASN A 67 -16.81 -4.30 -6.62
N THR A 68 -16.42 -4.99 -7.68
CA THR A 68 -17.32 -5.35 -8.79
C THR A 68 -18.29 -6.48 -8.45
N VAL A 69 -18.07 -7.20 -7.34
CA VAL A 69 -18.93 -8.32 -6.90
C VAL A 69 -20.07 -7.82 -6.02
N ASN A 70 -19.79 -6.93 -5.07
CA ASN A 70 -20.77 -6.47 -4.08
C ASN A 70 -21.07 -4.96 -4.11
N GLY A 71 -20.40 -4.20 -4.98
CA GLY A 71 -20.63 -2.78 -5.18
C GLY A 71 -20.09 -1.84 -4.11
N ARG A 72 -19.46 -2.34 -3.03
CA ARG A 72 -18.89 -1.51 -1.95
C ARG A 72 -17.60 -0.84 -2.37
N LEU A 73 -17.37 0.39 -1.93
CA LEU A 73 -16.04 0.98 -1.99
C LEU A 73 -15.13 0.27 -1.00
N TYR A 74 -13.87 0.03 -1.36
CA TYR A 74 -12.90 -0.61 -0.47
C TYR A 74 -12.73 0.19 0.83
N SER A 75 -12.70 1.53 0.75
CA SER A 75 -12.66 2.42 1.91
C SER A 75 -13.91 2.41 2.81
N GLU A 76 -14.97 1.73 2.38
CA GLU A 76 -16.25 1.61 3.10
C GLU A 76 -16.61 0.15 3.44
N ASP A 77 -15.76 -0.84 3.07
CA ASP A 77 -16.07 -2.25 3.29
C ASP A 77 -15.45 -2.76 4.60
N PRO A 78 -16.26 -2.96 5.67
CA PRO A 78 -15.74 -3.38 6.98
C PRO A 78 -15.12 -4.78 6.98
N THR A 79 -15.21 -5.52 5.86
CA THR A 79 -14.50 -6.78 5.68
C THR A 79 -12.99 -6.58 5.68
N ILE A 80 -12.53 -5.44 5.17
CA ILE A 80 -11.15 -5.01 5.34
C ILE A 80 -11.02 -4.51 6.79
N PHE A 81 -10.06 -5.03 7.52
CA PHE A 81 -9.79 -4.64 8.91
C PHE A 81 -8.80 -3.48 8.97
N ALA A 82 -7.72 -3.62 8.21
CA ALA A 82 -6.61 -2.69 8.21
C ALA A 82 -5.90 -2.70 6.86
N TRP A 83 -5.26 -1.57 6.58
CA TRP A 83 -4.26 -1.45 5.53
C TRP A 83 -2.86 -1.63 6.12
N ASN A 84 -1.92 -2.08 5.31
CA ASN A 84 -0.51 -2.12 5.65
C ASN A 84 0.27 -1.45 4.51
N LEU A 85 1.04 -0.41 4.85
CA LEU A 85 1.80 0.37 3.86
C LEU A 85 2.74 -0.51 3.02
N ILE A 86 3.47 -1.40 3.69
CA ILE A 86 4.49 -2.23 3.05
C ILE A 86 4.81 -3.43 3.93
N ASN A 87 4.80 -4.62 3.33
CA ASN A 87 5.32 -5.81 4.00
C ASN A 87 6.86 -5.74 4.12
N GLU A 88 7.35 -5.81 5.37
CA GLU A 88 8.76 -5.88 5.77
C GLU A 88 9.69 -4.78 5.21
N PRO A 89 9.45 -3.49 5.50
CA PRO A 89 10.32 -2.42 5.01
C PRO A 89 11.77 -2.57 5.51
N ARG A 90 12.73 -2.37 4.59
CA ARG A 90 14.18 -2.33 4.87
C ARG A 90 14.81 -1.20 4.08
N CYS A 91 15.68 -0.41 4.71
CA CYS A 91 16.42 0.68 4.08
C CYS A 91 17.88 0.57 4.55
N SER A 92 18.77 0.05 3.71
CA SER A 92 20.14 -0.25 4.09
C SER A 92 21.05 0.93 3.77
N GLY A 93 21.74 1.49 4.78
CA GLY A 93 22.60 2.67 4.61
C GLY A 93 21.84 3.99 4.49
N CYS A 94 20.52 3.98 4.74
CA CYS A 94 19.72 5.19 4.85
C CYS A 94 20.01 5.93 6.16
N ALA A 95 19.69 7.22 6.20
CA ALA A 95 19.73 7.97 7.45
C ALA A 95 18.78 7.36 8.49
N ASP A 96 19.16 7.51 9.77
CA ASP A 96 18.29 7.13 10.88
C ASP A 96 16.94 7.84 10.75
N GLY A 97 15.86 7.07 10.89
CA GLY A 97 14.50 7.61 10.76
C GLY A 97 13.93 7.66 9.34
N ALA A 98 14.68 7.33 8.28
CA ALA A 98 14.18 7.42 6.90
C ALA A 98 12.84 6.68 6.66
N ILE A 99 12.68 5.47 7.22
CA ILE A 99 11.41 4.73 7.13
C ILE A 99 10.32 5.41 7.97
N ALA A 100 10.66 5.96 9.13
CA ALA A 100 9.70 6.64 10.00
C ALA A 100 9.16 7.92 9.33
N ASP A 101 10.04 8.69 8.69
CA ASP A 101 9.66 9.89 7.93
C ASP A 101 8.78 9.53 6.73
N TRP A 102 9.13 8.46 6.01
CA TRP A 102 8.29 7.93 4.94
C TRP A 102 6.91 7.51 5.44
N VAL A 103 6.82 6.82 6.58
CA VAL A 103 5.53 6.46 7.21
C VAL A 103 4.77 7.72 7.64
N ALA A 104 5.45 8.70 8.22
CA ALA A 104 4.85 9.97 8.66
C ALA A 104 4.29 10.77 7.48
N GLU A 105 4.82 10.61 6.27
CA GLU A 105 4.29 11.19 5.04
C GLU A 105 3.12 10.37 4.47
N LEU A 106 3.28 9.04 4.35
CA LEU A 106 2.35 8.19 3.62
C LEU A 106 1.12 7.80 4.42
N ALA A 107 1.23 7.68 5.76
CA ALA A 107 0.10 7.32 6.59
C ALA A 107 -1.01 8.40 6.59
N PRO A 108 -0.72 9.70 6.76
CA PRO A 108 -1.73 10.76 6.61
C PRO A 108 -2.36 10.79 5.22
N TYR A 109 -1.58 10.52 4.16
CA TYR A 109 -2.12 10.43 2.82
C TYR A 109 -3.17 9.31 2.69
N VAL A 110 -2.87 8.09 3.15
CA VAL A 110 -3.85 6.99 3.19
C VAL A 110 -5.08 7.40 4.00
N LYS A 111 -4.89 7.97 5.20
CA LYS A 111 -6.00 8.38 6.08
C LYS A 111 -6.89 9.47 5.49
N SER A 112 -6.33 10.35 4.66
CA SER A 112 -7.12 11.36 3.94
C SER A 112 -8.05 10.76 2.87
N LEU A 113 -7.71 9.56 2.37
CA LEU A 113 -8.53 8.82 1.40
C LEU A 113 -9.49 7.84 2.09
N ASP A 114 -9.09 7.31 3.24
CA ASP A 114 -9.84 6.34 4.03
C ASP A 114 -9.72 6.65 5.54
N PRO A 115 -10.69 7.36 6.11
CA PRO A 115 -10.72 7.65 7.54
C PRO A 115 -11.28 6.50 8.39
N ASN A 116 -11.77 5.41 7.78
CA ASN A 116 -12.53 4.36 8.45
C ASN A 116 -11.65 3.22 8.95
N HIS A 117 -10.72 2.75 8.12
CA HIS A 117 -9.92 1.54 8.40
C HIS A 117 -8.70 1.82 9.27
N LEU A 118 -8.23 0.80 9.99
CA LEU A 118 -6.91 0.84 10.66
C LEU A 118 -5.78 0.91 9.61
N LEU A 119 -4.64 1.41 10.02
CA LEU A 119 -3.41 1.51 9.23
C LEU A 119 -2.21 1.27 10.12
#